data_AF-A0A2W1NGD7-F1
#
_entry.id   AF-A0A2W1NGD7-F1
#
_cell.length_a   1.000
_cell.length_b   1.000
_cell.length_c   1.000
_cell.angle_alpha   90.00
_cell.angle_beta   90.00
_cell.angle_gamma   90.00
#
_symmetry.space_group_name_H-M   'P 1'
#
loop_
_entity.id
_entity.type
_entity.pdbx_description
1 polymer ?
#
loop_
_entity_poly.entity_id
_entity_poly.type
_entity_poly.pdbx_seq_one_letter_code
_entity_poly.pdbx_strand_id
1 'polypeptide(L)' 'AYARKLDAAGVEVTAVRYNGMIHDYGLLNVVNQVPAVRSAMRQAGAELKKHLQ' A
#
# COMPACT_ATOMS: atom_id res chain seq x y z
N ALA A 1 5.77 10.82 7.71
CA ALA A 1 7.12 11.42 7.72
C ALA A 1 8.00 10.84 6.61
N TYR A 2 8.24 9.53 6.58
CA TYR A 2 9.19 8.92 5.64
C TYR A 2 8.85 9.14 4.15
N ALA A 3 7.62 8.87 3.72
CA ALA A 3 7.20 9.10 2.33
C ALA A 3 7.42 10.55 1.87
N ARG A 4 7.13 11.54 2.72
CA ARG A 4 7.39 12.96 2.43
C ARG A 4 8.89 13.27 2.32
N LYS A 5 9.75 12.57 3.07
CA LYS A 5 11.20 12.74 2.96
C LYS A 5 11.74 12.19 1.63
N LEU A 6 11.20 11.06 1.17
CA LEU A 6 11.54 10.50 -0.16
C LEU A 6 11.11 11.44 -1.29
N ASP A 7 9.88 11.95 -1.23
CA ASP A 7 9.34 12.93 -2.17
C ASP A 7 10.19 14.22 -2.21
N ALA A 8 10.53 14.76 -1.04
CA ALA A 8 11.43 15.92 -0.93
C ALA A 8 12.86 15.67 -1.46
N ALA A 9 13.28 14.40 -1.58
CA ALA A 9 14.55 14.00 -2.17
C ALA A 9 14.45 13.74 -3.69
N GLY A 10 13.30 13.99 -4.32
CA GLY A 10 13.07 13.80 -5.75
C GLY A 10 12.76 12.35 -6.17
N VAL A 11 12.48 11.47 -5.21
CA VAL A 11 12.04 10.10 -5.51
C VAL A 11 10.55 10.13 -5.86
N GLU A 12 10.15 9.47 -6.95
CA GLU A 12 8.74 9.28 -7.28
C GLU A 12 8.05 8.42 -6.21
N VAL A 13 7.06 8.98 -5.52
CA VAL A 13 6.43 8.34 -4.35
C VAL A 13 4.91 8.41 -4.45
N THR A 14 4.26 7.25 -4.38
CA THR A 14 2.83 7.15 -4.07
C THR A 14 2.67 6.79 -2.59
N ALA A 15 2.04 7.67 -1.81
CA ALA A 15 1.83 7.48 -0.38
C ALA A 15 0.34 7.47 -0.01
N VAL A 16 -0.19 6.30 0.37
CA VAL A 16 -1.60 6.11 0.69
C VAL A 16 -1.76 5.57 2.11
N ARG A 17 -2.70 6.14 2.87
CA ARG A 17 -3.15 5.59 4.15
C ARG A 17 -4.49 4.89 3.95
N TYR A 18 -4.54 3.62 4.32
CA TYR A 18 -5.80 2.87 4.44
C TYR A 18 -6.35 3.07 5.86
N ASN A 19 -7.37 3.93 5.98
CA ASN A 19 -8.03 4.20 7.26
C ASN A 19 -8.76 2.95 7.78
N GLY A 20 -8.82 2.80 9.11
CA GLY A 20 -9.48 1.65 9.76
C GLY A 20 -8.64 0.37 9.81
N MET A 21 -7.40 0.40 9.31
CA MET A 21 -6.51 -0.76 9.32
C MET A 21 -5.53 -0.72 10.50
N ILE A 22 -5.33 -1.87 11.15
CA ILE A 22 -4.24 -2.09 12.12
C ILE A 22 -2.94 -2.44 11.39
N HIS A 23 -1.81 -2.54 12.09
CA HIS A 23 -0.57 -3.07 11.51
C HIS A 23 -0.74 -4.51 10.98
N ASP A 24 0.12 -4.94 10.05
CA ASP A 24 0.13 -6.27 9.43
C ASP A 24 -1.15 -6.71 8.70
N TYR A 25 -2.05 -5.78 8.37
CA TYR A 25 -3.30 -6.10 7.68
C TYR A 25 -3.14 -6.78 6.30
N GLY A 26 -1.97 -6.66 5.66
CA GLY A 26 -1.65 -7.36 4.41
C GLY A 26 -1.07 -8.78 4.59
N LEU A 27 -0.69 -9.16 5.82
CA LEU A 27 -0.09 -10.45 6.15
C LEU A 27 -1.09 -11.37 6.86
N LEU A 28 -1.90 -10.82 7.77
CA LEU A 28 -2.75 -11.61 8.66
C LEU A 28 -3.94 -12.25 7.92
N ASN A 29 -3.99 -13.58 7.92
CA ASN A 29 -5.07 -14.33 7.26
C ASN A 29 -6.46 -14.05 7.85
N VAL A 30 -6.57 -13.75 9.15
CA VAL A 30 -7.85 -13.50 9.83
C VAL A 30 -8.60 -12.27 9.29
N VAL A 31 -7.90 -11.34 8.61
CA VAL A 31 -8.50 -10.15 8.00
C VAL A 31 -8.46 -10.15 6.47
N ASN A 32 -8.02 -11.23 5.82
CA ASN A 32 -7.76 -11.21 4.38
C ASN A 32 -8.99 -10.95 3.49
N GLN A 33 -10.20 -11.20 4.01
CA GLN A 33 -11.46 -10.93 3.30
C GLN A 33 -12.02 -9.52 3.56
N VAL A 34 -11.43 -8.73 4.46
CA VAL A 34 -11.87 -7.36 4.70
C VAL A 34 -11.73 -6.54 3.41
N PRO A 35 -12.78 -5.81 2.95
CA PRO A 35 -12.74 -5.11 1.66
C PRO A 35 -11.54 -4.16 1.50
N ALA A 36 -11.19 -3.41 2.55
CA ALA A 36 -10.05 -2.50 2.54
C ALA A 36 -8.71 -3.25 2.36
N VAL A 37 -8.53 -4.42 2.97
CA VAL A 37 -7.34 -5.28 2.76
C VAL A 37 -7.25 -5.71 1.30
N ARG A 38 -8.36 -6.17 0.72
CA ARG A 38 -8.40 -6.59 -0.69
C ARG A 38 -8.10 -5.43 -1.64
N SER A 39 -8.60 -4.24 -1.37
CA SER A 39 -8.27 -3.03 -2.14
C SER A 39 -6.79 -2.69 -2.06
N ALA A 40 -6.18 -2.73 -0.87
CA ALA A 40 -4.75 -2.50 -0.70
C ALA A 40 -3.89 -3.52 -1.46
N MET A 41 -4.25 -4.81 -1.41
CA MET A 41 -3.54 -5.86 -2.14
C MET A 41 -3.67 -5.70 -3.66
N ARG A 42 -4.86 -5.33 -4.16
CA ARG A 42 -5.05 -5.03 -5.59
C ARG A 42 -4.23 -3.81 -6.02
N GLN A 43 -4.22 -2.74 -5.23
CA GLN A 43 -3.41 -1.56 -5.52
C GLN A 43 -1.92 -1.93 -5.60
N ALA A 44 -1.39 -2.60 -4.57
CA ALA A 44 0.02 -3.01 -4.55
C ALA A 44 0.38 -3.89 -5.75
N GLY A 45 -0.45 -4.89 -6.08
CA GLY A 45 -0.22 -5.75 -7.25
C GLY A 45 -0.30 -5.00 -8.59
N ALA A 46 -1.23 -4.06 -8.73
CA ALA A 46 -1.35 -3.23 -9.93
C ALA A 46 -0.14 -2.30 -10.11
N GLU A 47 0.34 -1.68 -9.03
CA GLU A 47 1.54 -0.83 -9.08
C GLU A 47 2.79 -1.65 -9.42
N LEU A 48 2.95 -2.86 -8.86
CA LEU A 48 4.05 -3.75 -9.26
C LEU A 48 3.98 -4.08 -10.75
N LYS A 49 2.80 -4.46 -11.26
CA LYS A 49 2.61 -4.76 -12.68
C LYS A 49 3.00 -3.56 -13.56
N LYS A 50 2.50 -2.37 -13.24
CA LYS A 50 2.76 -1.13 -13.99
C LYS A 50 4.25 -0.80 -14.13
N HIS A 51 5.07 -1.14 -13.14
CA HIS A 51 6.50 -0.78 -13.13
C HIS A 51 7.42 -1.92 -13.59
N LEU A 52 6.88 -3.11 -13.84
CA LEU A 52 7.65 -4.30 -14.22
C LEU A 52 7.23 -4.91 -15.58
N GLN A 53 6.15 -4.43 -16.18
CA GLN A 53 5.61 -4.87 -17.47
C GLN A 53 5.16 -3.66 -18.27
#